data_AF-A0A2C9KLY5-F1
#
_entry.id   AF-A0A2C9KLY5-F1
#
_cell.length_a   1.000
_cell.length_b   1.000
_cell.length_c   1.000
_cell.angle_alpha   90.00
_cell.angle_beta   90.00
_cell.angle_gamma   90.00
#
_symmetry.space_group_name_H-M   'P 1'
#
loop_
_entity.id
_entity.type
_entity.pdbx_description
1 polymer ?
#
loop_
_entity_poly.entity_id
_entity_poly.type
_entity_poly.pdbx_seq_one_letter_code
_entity_poly.pdbx_strand_id
1 'polypeptide(L)'
;MLSFVLQGVFKENETRSDKAVFRFFSRSFVTVPSGPGMVITNDLLTISNASIAQSKAFKVAAPTPSSSPASSTQSVPGAQSSSIQSPEQLQMIERFMADSKMNAAYSLQCLQANDWDYNKAGLIFTDLKNQGRIPPEAFL
;
A
#
# COMPACT_ATOMS: atom_id res chain seq x y z
N MET A 1 -10.77 22.72 -11.63
CA MET A 1 -10.40 21.56 -12.46
C MET A 1 -9.54 20.64 -11.60
N LEU A 2 -9.90 19.36 -11.50
CA LEU A 2 -9.14 18.36 -10.77
C LEU A 2 -8.66 17.30 -11.77
N SER A 3 -7.39 16.91 -11.71
CA SER A 3 -6.85 15.84 -12.55
C SER A 3 -6.27 14.75 -11.66
N PHE A 4 -6.65 13.50 -11.91
CA PHE A 4 -6.20 12.37 -11.10
C PHE A 4 -6.13 11.09 -11.92
N VAL A 5 -5.29 10.16 -11.48
CA VAL A 5 -5.06 8.87 -12.13
C VAL A 5 -5.45 7.76 -11.16
N LEU A 6 -6.29 6.83 -11.63
CA LEU A 6 -6.60 5.59 -10.92
C LEU A 6 -5.81 4.47 -11.56
N GLN A 7 -5.19 3.65 -10.72
CA GLN A 7 -4.51 2.43 -11.14
C GLN A 7 -5.07 1.25 -10.38
N GLY A 8 -5.15 0.10 -11.04
CA GLY A 8 -5.66 -1.10 -10.42
C GLY A 8 -5.54 -2.32 -11.30
N VAL A 9 -6.05 -3.43 -10.77
CA VAL A 9 -6.09 -4.72 -11.48
C VAL A 9 -7.53 -5.20 -11.47
N PHE A 10 -7.99 -5.77 -12.58
CA PHE A 10 -9.29 -6.43 -12.66
C PHE A 10 -9.17 -7.80 -13.33
N LYS A 11 -10.11 -8.69 -13.00
CA LYS A 11 -10.29 -10.00 -13.64
C LYS A 11 -11.26 -9.86 -14.80
N GLU A 12 -10.92 -10.37 -15.98
CA GLU A 12 -11.86 -10.45 -17.09
C GLU A 12 -12.93 -11.53 -16.81
N ASN A 13 -14.21 -11.20 -17.06
CA ASN A 13 -15.33 -12.09 -16.76
C ASN A 13 -15.51 -13.23 -17.77
N GLU A 14 -14.94 -13.11 -18.97
CA GLU A 14 -15.17 -14.06 -20.06
C GLU A 14 -13.84 -14.49 -20.67
N THR A 15 -13.39 -15.67 -20.26
CA THR A 15 -12.37 -16.41 -21.01
C THR A 15 -12.99 -17.74 -21.41
N ARG A 16 -12.95 -18.06 -22.71
CA ARG A 16 -13.27 -19.39 -23.26
C ARG A 16 -12.35 -20.50 -22.71
N SER A 17 -11.40 -20.13 -21.86
CA SER A 17 -10.40 -20.93 -21.19
C SER A 17 -10.62 -20.83 -19.67
N ASP A 18 -10.42 -21.94 -18.95
CA ASP A 18 -10.46 -21.99 -17.47
C ASP A 18 -9.37 -21.14 -16.78
N LYS A 19 -8.49 -20.49 -17.55
CA LYS A 19 -7.43 -19.63 -17.02
C LYS A 19 -7.96 -18.22 -16.79
N ALA A 20 -8.08 -17.82 -15.52
CA ALA A 20 -8.38 -16.45 -15.14
C ALA A 20 -7.34 -15.47 -15.71
N VAL A 21 -7.80 -14.49 -16.49
CA VAL A 21 -6.98 -13.40 -17.04
C VAL A 21 -7.12 -12.16 -16.18
N PHE A 22 -5.98 -11.59 -15.79
CA PHE A 22 -5.90 -10.37 -14.99
C PHE A 22 -5.26 -9.25 -15.82
N ARG A 23 -5.89 -8.07 -15.80
CA ARG A 23 -5.41 -6.88 -16.49
C ARG A 23 -5.08 -5.80 -15.49
N PHE A 24 -3.97 -5.10 -15.73
CA PHE A 24 -3.70 -3.83 -15.09
C PHE A 24 -4.37 -2.72 -15.90
N PHE A 25 -4.91 -1.72 -15.21
CA PHE A 25 -5.40 -0.51 -15.84
C PHE A 25 -4.78 0.73 -15.20
N SER A 26 -4.60 1.77 -16.02
CA SER A 26 -4.32 3.13 -15.60
C SER A 26 -5.32 4.04 -16.30
N ARG A 27 -6.19 4.70 -15.53
CA ARG A 27 -7.24 5.58 -16.04
C ARG A 27 -7.07 6.99 -15.50
N SER A 28 -6.79 7.94 -16.40
CA SER A 28 -6.60 9.35 -16.06
C SER A 28 -7.89 10.11 -16.34
N PHE A 29 -8.36 10.87 -15.36
CA PHE A 29 -9.51 11.75 -15.49
C PHE A 29 -9.10 13.21 -15.33
N VAL A 30 -9.71 14.07 -16.14
CA VAL A 30 -9.82 15.50 -15.86
C VAL A 30 -11.27 15.79 -15.54
N THR A 31 -11.53 16.44 -14.41
CA THR A 31 -12.88 16.76 -13.96
C THR A 31 -13.04 18.24 -13.64
N VAL A 32 -14.29 18.68 -13.73
CA VAL A 32 -14.74 20.00 -13.26
C VAL A 32 -15.77 19.81 -12.13
N PRO A 33 -15.76 20.64 -11.07
CA PRO A 33 -16.79 20.59 -10.05
C PRO A 33 -18.18 20.83 -10.65
N SER A 34 -19.18 20.10 -10.17
CA SER A 34 -20.59 20.25 -10.56
C SER A 34 -21.48 19.99 -9.35
N GLY A 35 -21.88 21.06 -8.68
CA GLY A 35 -22.59 20.98 -7.39
C GLY A 35 -21.78 20.19 -6.36
N PRO A 36 -22.36 19.19 -5.67
CA PRO A 36 -21.63 18.34 -4.72
C PRO A 36 -20.74 17.28 -5.41
N GLY A 37 -20.78 17.18 -6.74
CA GLY A 37 -20.06 16.16 -7.51
C GLY A 37 -19.05 16.73 -8.48
N MET A 38 -18.64 15.89 -9.42
CA MET A 38 -17.68 16.22 -10.48
C MET A 38 -18.19 15.70 -11.82
N VAL A 39 -17.96 16.47 -12.89
CA VAL A 39 -18.18 16.04 -14.28
C VAL A 39 -16.82 15.73 -14.90
N ILE A 40 -16.70 14.56 -15.53
CA ILE A 40 -15.50 14.17 -16.28
C ILE A 40 -15.53 14.88 -17.62
N THR A 41 -14.50 15.67 -17.90
CA THR A 41 -14.33 16.36 -19.19
C THR A 41 -13.35 15.64 -20.09
N ASN A 42 -12.39 14.88 -19.52
CA ASN A 42 -11.47 14.04 -20.28
C ASN A 42 -11.25 12.71 -19.56
N ASP A 43 -11.14 11.64 -20.33
CA ASP A 43 -10.91 10.28 -19.86
C ASP A 43 -9.92 9.57 -20.79
N LEU A 44 -8.85 9.05 -20.21
CA LEU A 44 -7.87 8.23 -20.90
C LEU A 44 -7.66 6.93 -20.14
N LEU A 45 -8.07 5.82 -20.75
CA LEU A 45 -7.91 4.47 -20.22
C LEU A 45 -6.81 3.72 -20.97
N THR A 46 -5.80 3.25 -20.23
CA THR A 46 -4.80 2.30 -20.73
C THR A 46 -4.98 0.96 -20.03
N ILE A 47 -5.01 -0.13 -20.81
CA ILE A 47 -5.13 -1.50 -20.31
C ILE A 47 -3.91 -2.31 -20.76
N SER A 48 -3.33 -3.07 -19.85
CA SER A 48 -2.23 -4.00 -20.14
C SER A 48 -2.40 -5.31 -19.38
N ASN A 49 -1.54 -6.29 -19.67
CA ASN A 49 -1.43 -7.48 -18.83
C ASN A 49 -0.97 -7.09 -17.42
N ALA A 50 -1.59 -7.67 -16.40
CA ALA A 50 -1.07 -7.59 -15.04
C ALA A 50 0.17 -8.47 -14.91
N SER A 51 1.14 -8.04 -14.08
CA SER A 51 2.27 -8.90 -13.71
C SER A 51 1.82 -10.08 -12.84
N ILE A 52 2.71 -11.08 -12.71
CA ILE A 52 2.46 -12.24 -11.85
C ILE A 52 2.27 -11.82 -10.38
N ALA A 53 3.03 -10.83 -9.90
CA ALA A 53 2.88 -10.30 -8.54
C ALA A 53 1.52 -9.62 -8.33
N GLN A 54 1.12 -8.75 -9.27
CA GLN A 54 -0.16 -8.03 -9.24
C GLN A 54 -1.38 -8.95 -9.31
N SER A 55 -1.33 -9.99 -10.15
CA SER A 55 -2.40 -10.99 -10.26
C SER A 55 -2.54 -11.87 -9.01
N LYS A 56 -1.43 -12.17 -8.31
CA LYS A 56 -1.48 -12.86 -7.02
C LYS A 56 -2.11 -12.00 -5.92
N ALA A 57 -1.73 -10.72 -5.84
CA ALA A 57 -2.27 -9.79 -4.84
C ALA A 57 -3.79 -9.59 -4.98
N PHE A 58 -4.34 -9.62 -6.21
CA PHE A 58 -5.78 -9.52 -6.46
C PHE A 58 -6.61 -10.62 -5.77
N LYS A 59 -6.04 -11.82 -5.54
CA LYS A 59 -6.76 -12.95 -4.96
C LYS A 59 -6.80 -12.96 -3.43
N VAL A 60 -6.11 -12.04 -2.75
CA VAL A 60 -5.97 -12.05 -1.27
C VAL A 60 -7.18 -11.46 -0.55
N ALA A 61 -8.21 -10.98 -1.26
CA ALA A 61 -9.45 -10.52 -0.62
C ALA A 61 -10.46 -11.66 -0.44
N ALA A 62 -10.34 -12.41 0.65
CA ALA A 62 -11.48 -13.00 1.33
C ALA A 62 -11.42 -12.66 2.84
N PRO A 63 -11.85 -11.46 3.25
CA PRO A 63 -12.19 -11.22 4.63
C PRO A 63 -13.52 -11.91 4.92
N THR A 64 -13.49 -12.93 5.79
CA THR A 64 -14.68 -13.39 6.51
C THR A 64 -15.31 -12.19 7.23
N PRO A 65 -16.62 -11.93 7.09
CA PRO A 65 -17.24 -10.80 7.75
C PRO A 65 -17.38 -11.14 9.23
N SER A 66 -16.58 -10.51 10.08
CA SER A 66 -16.95 -10.34 11.48
C SER A 66 -17.22 -8.86 11.70
N SER A 67 -18.42 -8.61 12.20
CA SER A 67 -19.10 -7.32 12.29
C SER A 67 -18.56 -6.42 13.40
N SER A 68 -18.65 -5.12 13.14
CA SER A 68 -18.90 -4.02 14.11
C SER A 68 -17.65 -3.26 14.65
N PRO A 69 -17.81 -2.01 15.15
CA PRO A 69 -17.59 -0.81 14.33
C PRO A 69 -16.71 0.27 15.01
N ALA A 70 -16.44 1.35 14.26
CA ALA A 70 -16.05 2.69 14.74
C ALA A 70 -14.58 2.81 15.22
N SER A 71 -13.81 3.89 14.99
CA SER A 71 -14.10 5.25 14.58
C SER A 71 -12.86 5.93 13.98
N SER A 72 -13.13 6.84 13.03
CA SER A 72 -12.56 8.19 12.86
C SER A 72 -11.06 8.43 12.64
N THR A 73 -10.76 8.90 11.43
CA THR A 73 -10.04 10.16 11.09
C THR A 73 -8.64 10.41 11.66
N GLN A 74 -7.63 10.51 10.79
CA GLN A 74 -7.16 11.80 10.25
C GLN A 74 -6.06 11.61 9.19
N SER A 75 -6.11 12.50 8.22
CA SER A 75 -5.28 12.71 7.04
C SER A 75 -3.89 13.29 7.35
N VAL A 76 -2.86 12.88 6.60
CA VAL A 76 -1.99 13.77 5.78
C VAL A 76 -1.15 12.93 4.77
N PRO A 77 -0.71 13.51 3.63
CA PRO A 77 -0.24 12.77 2.46
C PRO A 77 1.29 12.68 2.37
N GLY A 78 1.81 11.48 2.17
CA GLY A 78 3.25 11.23 1.95
C GLY A 78 3.52 9.82 1.45
N ALA A 79 3.54 9.68 0.13
CA ALA A 79 4.19 8.67 -0.70
C ALA A 79 4.58 7.28 -0.12
N GLN A 80 4.11 6.26 -0.85
CA GLN A 80 4.73 4.95 -1.15
C GLN A 80 4.18 3.69 -0.44
N SER A 81 3.74 2.77 -1.30
CA SER A 81 3.47 1.35 -1.05
C SER A 81 2.41 1.03 0.01
N SER A 82 1.13 1.21 -0.35
CA SER A 82 0.02 0.53 0.31
C SER A 82 0.00 -0.98 -0.02
N SER A 83 1.04 -1.70 0.39
CA SER A 83 0.85 -3.08 0.83
C SER A 83 -0.05 -3.02 2.07
N ILE A 84 -1.26 -3.59 2.01
CA ILE A 84 -2.11 -3.73 3.19
C ILE A 84 -1.34 -4.60 4.18
N GLN A 85 -0.75 -3.96 5.19
CA GLN A 85 -0.09 -4.66 6.30
C GLN A 85 -1.19 -5.38 7.09
N SER A 86 -0.95 -6.63 7.49
CA SER A 86 -1.87 -7.32 8.40
C SER A 86 -1.96 -6.53 9.72
N PRO A 87 -3.05 -6.68 10.50
CA PRO A 87 -3.13 -6.05 11.82
C PRO A 87 -1.95 -6.39 12.74
N GLU A 88 -1.42 -7.62 12.64
CA GLU A 88 -0.22 -8.05 13.36
C GLU A 88 1.03 -7.29 12.90
N GLN A 89 1.18 -7.09 11.58
CA GLN A 89 2.27 -6.31 11.01
C GLN A 89 2.19 -4.83 11.43
N LEU A 90 1.00 -4.25 11.44
CA LEU A 90 0.79 -2.87 11.93
C LEU A 90 1.20 -2.70 13.40
N GLN A 91 0.79 -3.63 14.26
CA GLN A 91 1.19 -3.63 15.67
C GLN A 91 2.71 -3.78 15.82
N MET A 92 3.33 -4.60 14.98
CA MET A 92 4.78 -4.80 15.02
C MET A 92 5.56 -3.56 14.57
N ILE A 93 5.09 -2.86 13.52
CA ILE A 93 5.62 -1.57 13.11
C ILE A 93 5.50 -0.57 14.26
N GLU A 94 4.35 -0.48 14.91
CA GLU A 94 4.11 0.44 16.03
C GLU A 94 5.08 0.22 17.19
N ARG A 95 5.28 -1.04 17.59
CA ARG A 95 6.26 -1.40 18.62
C ARG A 95 7.68 -1.07 18.19
N PHE A 96 8.03 -1.37 16.94
CA PHE A 96 9.38 -1.12 16.42
C PHE A 96 9.67 0.39 16.33
N MET A 97 8.69 1.21 15.96
CA MET A 97 8.80 2.68 16.02
C MET A 97 9.06 3.15 17.46
N ALA A 98 8.31 2.61 18.44
CA ALA A 98 8.45 2.99 19.83
C ALA A 98 9.83 2.66 20.41
N ASP A 99 10.40 1.49 20.06
CA ASP A 99 11.70 1.02 20.55
C ASP A 99 12.87 1.68 19.82
N SER A 100 12.81 1.73 18.48
CA SER A 100 13.91 2.26 17.65
C SER A 100 13.94 3.79 17.60
N LYS A 101 12.80 4.44 17.88
CA LYS A 101 12.51 5.87 17.63
C LYS A 101 12.52 6.25 16.15
N MET A 102 12.51 5.27 15.24
CA MET A 102 12.35 5.55 13.82
C MET A 102 10.88 5.80 13.47
N ASN A 103 10.63 6.54 12.40
CA ASN A 103 9.30 6.72 11.85
C ASN A 103 8.77 5.43 11.19
N ALA A 104 7.50 5.47 10.81
CA ALA A 104 6.77 4.32 10.28
C ALA A 104 7.39 3.76 9.00
N ALA A 105 7.89 4.62 8.11
CA ALA A 105 8.44 4.21 6.83
C ALA A 105 9.72 3.39 7.00
N TYR A 106 10.66 3.88 7.81
CA TYR A 106 11.92 3.17 8.09
C TYR A 106 11.72 1.93 8.96
N SER A 107 10.79 2.00 9.92
CA SER A 107 10.40 0.83 10.73
C SER A 107 9.82 -0.28 9.87
N LEU A 108 8.93 0.06 8.94
CA LEU A 108 8.37 -0.89 7.98
C LEU A 108 9.47 -1.52 7.10
N GLN A 109 10.36 -0.70 6.53
CA GLN A 109 11.45 -1.20 5.69
C GLN A 109 12.38 -2.16 6.45
N CYS A 110 12.72 -1.82 7.70
CA CYS A 110 13.58 -2.66 8.54
C CYS A 110 12.93 -4.02 8.83
N LEU A 111 11.63 -4.03 9.17
CA LEU A 111 10.90 -5.27 9.42
C LEU A 111 10.74 -6.10 8.14
N GLN A 112 10.45 -5.48 7.00
CA GLN A 112 10.32 -6.16 5.71
C GLN A 112 11.63 -6.79 5.22
N ALA A 113 12.74 -6.07 5.34
CA ALA A 113 14.06 -6.56 4.93
C ALA A 113 14.55 -7.74 5.79
N ASN A 114 13.93 -7.95 6.96
CA ASN A 114 14.26 -8.98 7.92
C ASN A 114 13.15 -10.02 8.08
N ASP A 115 12.33 -10.22 7.04
CA ASP A 115 11.30 -11.26 7.00
C ASP A 115 10.28 -11.17 8.15
N TRP A 116 10.05 -9.96 8.68
CA TRP A 116 9.21 -9.72 9.85
C TRP A 116 9.69 -10.41 11.15
N ASP A 117 10.99 -10.69 11.25
CA ASP A 117 11.59 -11.11 12.51
C ASP A 117 11.99 -9.89 13.36
N TYR A 118 11.21 -9.63 14.41
CA TYR A 118 11.41 -8.49 15.32
C TYR A 118 12.81 -8.48 15.97
N ASN A 119 13.29 -9.64 16.40
CA ASN A 119 14.57 -9.75 17.13
C ASN A 119 15.73 -9.50 16.17
N LYS A 120 15.69 -10.13 14.99
CA LYS A 120 16.70 -9.94 13.95
C LYS A 120 16.73 -8.49 13.43
N ALA A 121 15.56 -7.89 13.20
CA ALA A 121 15.45 -6.49 12.81
C ALA A 121 16.04 -5.55 13.87
N GLY A 122 15.78 -5.79 15.15
CA GLY A 122 16.34 -5.00 16.26
C GLY A 122 17.86 -5.08 16.37
N LEU A 123 18.44 -6.27 16.16
CA LEU A 123 19.89 -6.45 16.15
C LEU A 123 20.55 -5.70 14.99
N ILE A 124 20.01 -5.83 13.78
CA ILE A 124 20.54 -5.16 12.58
C ILE A 124 20.36 -3.64 12.69
N PHE A 125 19.23 -3.16 13.19
CA PHE A 125 19.03 -1.75 13.48
C PHE A 125 20.10 -1.21 14.43
N THR A 126 20.35 -1.91 15.54
CA THR A 126 21.33 -1.49 16.55
C THR A 126 22.75 -1.43 15.96
N ASP A 127 23.13 -2.43 15.17
CA ASP A 127 24.42 -2.46 14.47
C ASP A 127 24.56 -1.28 13.48
N LEU A 128 23.55 -1.06 12.62
CA LEU A 128 23.55 0.05 11.67
C LEU A 128 23.56 1.43 12.36
N LYS A 129 22.88 1.55 13.51
CA LYS A 129 22.87 2.77 14.32
C LYS A 129 24.26 3.05 14.90
N ASN A 130 24.93 2.03 15.44
CA ASN A 130 26.28 2.15 15.99
C ASN A 130 27.32 2.49 14.90
N GLN A 131 27.11 2.02 13.67
CA GLN A 131 27.94 2.36 12.52
C GLN A 131 27.62 3.74 11.91
N GLY A 132 26.60 4.45 12.41
CA GLY A 132 26.17 5.75 11.85
C GLY A 132 25.60 5.65 10.44
N ARG A 133 25.07 4.48 10.05
CA ARG A 133 24.57 4.20 8.69
C ARG A 133 23.05 4.40 8.55
N ILE A 134 22.36 4.75 9.63
CA ILE A 134 20.94 5.10 9.60
C ILE A 134 20.82 6.58 9.31
N PRO A 135 20.10 6.98 8.25
CA PRO A 135 20.06 8.36 7.85
C PRO A 135 19.17 9.18 8.81
N PRO A 136 19.45 10.49 9.03
CA PRO A 136 18.75 11.29 10.04
C PRO A 136 17.23 11.38 9.85
N GLU A 137 16.75 11.35 8.60
CA GLU A 137 15.34 11.36 8.26
C GLU A 137 14.56 10.15 8.78
N ALA A 138 15.26 9.08 9.22
CA ALA A 138 14.62 7.96 9.88
C ALA A 138 14.01 8.35 11.23
N PHE A 139 14.45 9.45 11.86
CA PHE A 139 14.04 9.89 13.19
C PHE A 139 13.19 11.17 13.19
N LEU A 140 12.70 11.59 12.01
CA LEU A 140 11.81 12.74 11.82
C LEU A 140 10.35 12.32 11.75
#